data_AF-A0A0F9P111-F1
#
_entry.id   AF-A0A0F9P111-F1
#
_cell.length_a   1.000
_cell.length_b   1.000
_cell.length_c   1.000
_cell.angle_alpha   90.00
_cell.angle_beta   90.00
_cell.angle_gamma   90.00
#
_symmetry.space_group_name_H-M   'P 1'
#
loop_
_entity.id
_entity.type
_entity.pdbx_description
1 polymer ?
#
loop_
_entity_poly.entity_id
_entity_poly.type
_entity_poly.pdbx_seq_one_letter_code
_entity_poly.pdbx_strand_id
1 'polypeptide(L)'
;MNSLNSSKWSVFRERLDGWADHDELEVFVDQALKGKRMLEVSCHEVLHAMLPHFNEARIQAMGKFQADLLWKLGIGPGGGAQ
;
A
#
# COMPACT_ATOMS: atom_id res chain seq x y z
N MET A 1 -11.27 -26.62 4.07
CA MET A 1 -12.13 -25.46 4.41
C MET A 1 -11.86 -25.06 5.84
N ASN A 2 -10.87 -24.19 6.08
CA ASN A 2 -10.65 -23.60 7.40
C ASN A 2 -11.05 -22.12 7.32
N SER A 3 -12.24 -21.85 7.83
CA SER A 3 -12.72 -20.52 8.19
C SER A 3 -11.85 -20.00 9.33
N LEU A 4 -10.83 -19.21 9.01
CA LEU A 4 -10.10 -18.44 9.99
C LEU A 4 -10.32 -16.94 9.71
N ASN A 5 -11.23 -16.40 10.52
CA ASN A 5 -11.09 -15.06 11.10
C ASN A 5 -11.37 -13.83 10.22
N SER A 6 -12.55 -13.79 9.57
CA SER A 6 -13.04 -12.57 8.91
C SER A 6 -13.31 -11.39 9.87
N SER A 7 -13.38 -11.64 11.19
CA SER A 7 -13.76 -10.66 12.22
C SER A 7 -12.59 -9.92 12.86
N LYS A 8 -11.35 -10.45 12.82
CA LYS A 8 -10.18 -9.74 13.37
C LYS A 8 -9.71 -8.59 12.46
N TRP A 9 -10.02 -8.69 11.17
CA TRP A 9 -9.57 -7.75 10.14
C TRP A 9 -10.58 -6.63 9.84
N SER A 10 -11.85 -6.76 10.25
CA SER A 10 -12.87 -5.73 9.98
C SER A 10 -12.65 -4.44 10.78
N VAL A 11 -12.03 -4.52 11.96
CA VAL A 11 -11.79 -3.37 12.85
C VAL A 11 -10.65 -2.47 12.34
N PHE A 12 -9.70 -3.01 11.57
CA PHE A 12 -8.62 -2.22 10.95
C PHE A 12 -9.04 -1.52 9.64
N ARG A 13 -10.12 -1.99 8.99
CA ARG A 13 -10.61 -1.45 7.72
C ARG A 13 -11.24 -0.06 7.81
N GLU A 14 -11.66 0.40 8.99
CA GLU A 14 -12.47 1.62 9.11
C GLU A 14 -11.67 2.93 9.23
N ARG A 15 -10.33 2.90 9.29
CA ARG A 15 -9.51 4.12 9.54
C ARG A 15 -8.14 4.22 8.85
N LEU A 16 -7.78 3.28 7.97
CA LEU A 16 -6.46 3.27 7.34
C LEU A 16 -6.57 3.52 5.83
N ASP A 17 -5.64 4.33 5.32
CA ASP A 17 -5.46 4.60 3.88
C ASP A 17 -5.10 3.31 3.09
N GLY A 18 -4.58 2.28 3.77
CA GLY A 18 -4.19 0.99 3.21
C GLY A 18 -3.83 -0.04 4.29
N TRP A 19 -3.61 -1.29 3.88
CA TRP A 19 -3.01 -2.34 4.70
C TRP A 19 -2.33 -3.40 3.83
N ALA A 20 -1.45 -4.19 4.44
CA ALA A 20 -0.72 -5.28 3.82
C ALA A 20 -0.71 -6.54 4.70
N ASP A 21 -0.78 -7.70 4.06
CA ASP A 21 -0.50 -9.01 4.66
C ASP A 21 0.76 -9.59 4.02
N HIS A 22 1.77 -9.83 4.86
CA HIS A 22 3.04 -10.39 4.42
C HIS A 22 2.93 -11.87 4.05
N ASP A 23 2.13 -12.65 4.76
CA ASP A 23 2.07 -14.10 4.60
C ASP A 23 1.38 -14.47 3.28
N GLU A 24 0.31 -13.74 2.94
CA GLU A 24 -0.47 -13.94 1.71
C GLU A 24 -0.04 -13.02 0.55
N LEU A 25 0.89 -12.09 0.80
CA LEU A 25 1.32 -11.04 -0.14
C LEU A 25 0.15 -10.21 -0.70
N GLU A 26 -0.88 -10.00 0.12
CA GLU A 26 -2.05 -9.22 -0.23
C GLU A 26 -1.88 -7.76 0.21
N VAL A 27 -2.34 -6.84 -0.62
CA VAL A 27 -2.38 -5.42 -0.29
C VAL A 27 -3.76 -4.86 -0.59
N PHE A 28 -4.18 -3.95 0.28
CA PHE A 28 -5.38 -3.16 0.10
C PHE A 28 -5.03 -1.68 0.19
N VAL A 29 -5.63 -0.89 -0.68
CA VAL A 29 -5.50 0.56 -0.70
C VAL A 29 -6.89 1.13 -0.81
N ASP A 30 -7.19 2.16 0.00
CA ASP A 30 -8.47 2.84 -0.06
C ASP A 30 -8.69 3.44 -1.45
N GLN A 31 -9.76 3.01 -2.11
CA GLN A 31 -10.14 3.45 -3.46
C GLN A 31 -10.56 4.92 -3.51
N ALA A 32 -10.87 5.54 -2.37
CA ALA A 32 -11.13 6.96 -2.26
C ALA A 32 -9.85 7.79 -2.51
N LEU A 33 -8.66 7.23 -2.27
CA LEU A 33 -7.40 7.89 -2.59
C LEU A 33 -7.25 8.06 -4.10
N LYS A 34 -6.65 9.18 -4.50
CA LYS A 34 -6.43 9.52 -5.92
C LYS A 34 -5.02 10.02 -6.17
N GLY A 35 -4.63 9.98 -7.45
CA GLY A 35 -3.39 10.54 -7.96
C GLY A 35 -2.16 10.04 -7.19
N LYS A 36 -1.26 10.96 -6.88
CA LYS A 36 0.02 10.62 -6.24
C LYS A 36 -0.15 10.02 -4.85
N ARG A 37 -1.16 10.44 -4.07
CA ARG A 37 -1.39 9.89 -2.74
C ARG A 37 -1.73 8.41 -2.79
N MET A 38 -2.59 8.01 -3.74
CA MET A 38 -2.90 6.59 -3.96
C MET A 38 -1.64 5.79 -4.31
N LEU A 39 -0.75 6.35 -5.14
CA LEU A 39 0.53 5.72 -5.50
C LEU A 39 1.48 5.60 -4.31
N GLU A 40 1.61 6.65 -3.48
CA GLU A 40 2.43 6.63 -2.26
C GLU A 40 1.99 5.53 -1.30
N VAL A 41 0.68 5.43 -1.05
CA VAL A 41 0.12 4.39 -0.17
C VAL A 41 0.28 3.01 -0.80
N SER A 42 0.07 2.87 -2.11
CA SER A 42 0.29 1.59 -2.80
C SER A 42 1.74 1.10 -2.67
N CYS A 43 2.72 1.97 -2.91
CA CYS A 43 4.13 1.62 -2.74
C CYS A 43 4.45 1.28 -1.27
N HIS A 44 3.83 1.98 -0.32
CA HIS A 44 4.00 1.73 1.11
C HIS A 44 3.50 0.33 1.51
N GLU A 45 2.26 -0.02 1.16
CA GLU A 45 1.69 -1.33 1.52
C GLU A 45 2.41 -2.49 0.83
N VAL A 46 2.80 -2.33 -0.44
CA VAL A 46 3.61 -3.35 -1.14
C VAL A 46 4.93 -3.60 -0.42
N LEU A 47 5.58 -2.55 0.10
CA LEU A 47 6.82 -2.71 0.85
C LEU A 47 6.59 -3.40 2.19
N HIS A 48 5.47 -3.15 2.89
CA HIS A 48 5.10 -3.91 4.08
C HIS A 48 4.91 -5.39 3.79
N ALA A 49 4.20 -5.74 2.72
CA ALA A 49 4.01 -7.13 2.30
C ALA A 49 5.33 -7.81 1.93
N MET A 50 6.24 -7.10 1.25
CA MET A 50 7.49 -7.69 0.74
C MET A 50 8.64 -7.72 1.74
N LEU A 51 8.69 -6.77 2.68
CA LEU A 51 9.85 -6.50 3.53
C LEU A 51 9.45 -6.35 5.01
N PRO A 52 8.82 -7.37 5.63
CA PRO A 52 8.24 -7.28 6.97
C PRO A 52 9.24 -7.01 8.09
N HIS A 53 10.54 -7.25 7.86
CA HIS A 53 11.61 -7.04 8.84
C HIS A 53 12.08 -5.58 8.91
N PHE A 54 11.62 -4.74 7.99
CA PHE A 54 11.96 -3.33 7.97
C PHE A 54 11.00 -2.54 8.86
N ASN A 55 11.52 -1.51 9.53
CA ASN A 55 10.68 -0.66 10.36
C ASN A 55 9.88 0.35 9.52
N GLU A 56 8.82 0.87 10.14
CA GLU A 56 7.88 1.84 9.54
C GLU A 56 8.59 3.03 8.89
N ALA A 57 9.57 3.63 9.57
CA ALA A 57 10.29 4.80 9.06
C ALA A 57 11.03 4.50 7.75
N ARG A 58 11.64 3.31 7.64
CA ARG A 58 12.35 2.91 6.42
C ARG A 58 11.38 2.53 5.31
N ILE A 59 10.28 1.84 5.63
CA ILE A 59 9.20 1.56 4.67
C ILE A 59 8.62 2.86 4.10
N GLN A 60 8.31 3.83 4.97
CA GLN A 60 7.79 5.14 4.56
C GLN A 60 8.77 5.89 3.64
N ALA A 61 10.07 5.92 3.97
CA ALA A 61 11.08 6.58 3.15
C ALA A 61 11.22 5.92 1.77
N MET A 62 11.28 4.59 1.71
CA MET A 62 11.39 3.84 0.46
C MET A 62 10.12 3.97 -0.39
N GLY A 63 8.93 3.86 0.22
CA GLY A 63 7.65 3.98 -0.47
C GLY A 63 7.47 5.36 -1.08
N LYS A 64 7.80 6.42 -0.33
CA LYS A 64 7.78 7.79 -0.84
C LYS A 64 8.76 7.97 -2.01
N PHE A 65 10.00 7.47 -1.88
CA PHE A 65 10.99 7.55 -2.94
C PHE A 65 10.52 6.85 -4.23
N GLN A 66 9.97 5.65 -4.12
CA GLN A 66 9.43 4.89 -5.25
C GLN A 66 8.26 5.62 -5.90
N ALA A 67 7.30 6.10 -5.11
CA ALA A 67 6.16 6.85 -5.63
C ALA A 67 6.58 8.16 -6.31
N ASP A 68 7.55 8.89 -5.76
CA ASP A 68 8.13 10.09 -6.38
C ASP A 68 8.77 9.76 -7.74
N LEU A 69 9.51 8.66 -7.83
CA LEU A 69 10.15 8.22 -9.08
C LEU A 69 9.10 7.83 -10.12
N LEU A 70 8.16 6.95 -9.77
CA LEU A 70 7.10 6.49 -10.65
C LEU A 70 6.25 7.66 -11.15
N TRP A 71 5.88 8.58 -10.26
CA TRP A 71 5.12 9.78 -10.61
C TRP A 71 5.88 10.65 -11.62
N LYS A 72 7.18 10.87 -11.44
CA LYS A 72 8.03 11.62 -12.38
C LYS A 72 8.14 10.96 -13.75
N LEU A 73 8.08 9.62 -13.79
CA LEU A 73 8.03 8.85 -15.03
C LEU A 73 6.65 8.86 -15.70
N GLY A 74 5.67 9.57 -15.12
CA GLY A 74 4.30 9.59 -15.60
C GLY A 74 3.53 8.28 -15.28
N ILE A 75 4.05 7.44 -14.40
CA ILE A 75 3.42 6.18 -14.00
C ILE A 75 2.61 6.45 -12.72
N GLY A 76 1.29 6.37 -12.83
CA GLY A 76 0.39 6.55 -11.70
C GLY A 76 -0.99 5.93 -11.96
N PRO A 77 -1.81 5.79 -10.89
CA PRO A 77 -3.17 5.30 -11.01
C PRO A 77 -4.01 6.28 -11.82
N GLY A 78 -4.25 5.95 -13.09
CA GLY A 78 -4.91 6.80 -14.08
C GLY A 78 -4.44 6.60 -15.53
N GLY A 79 -3.31 5.92 -15.75
CA GLY A 79 -2.74 5.75 -17.10
C GLY A 79 -1.87 6.96 -17.46
N GLY A 80 -0.61 6.69 -17.81
CA GLY A 80 0.41 7.72 -17.95
C GLY A 80 0.20 8.75 -19.07
N ALA A 81 1.00 9.81 -18.96
CA ALA A 81 1.07 11.05 -19.75
C ALA A 81 0.05 12.13 -19.36
N GLN A 82 0.54 13.14 -18.61
CA GLN A 82 0.16 14.53 -18.86
C GLN A 82 1.21 15.13 -19.80
#